data_AF-A0AAW0QZR6-F1
#
_entry.id   AF-A0AAW0QZR6-F1
#
_cell.length_a   1.000
_cell.length_b   1.000
_cell.length_c   1.000
_cell.angle_alpha   90.00
_cell.angle_beta   90.00
_cell.angle_gamma   90.00
#
_symmetry.space_group_name_H-M   'P 1'
#
loop_
_entity.id
_entity.type
_entity.pdbx_description
1 polymer ?
#
loop_
_entity_poly.entity_id
_entity_poly.type
_entity_poly.pdbx_seq_one_letter_code
_entity_poly.pdbx_strand_id
1 'polypeptide(L)'
;MSVLRRIGVRIDPSEVRLITSEKDAYGWQRLPEAEPLFAKHLSDHSVGAYRKICEGVGRTFEAVVSPHHNHEEVRSIRKTPGNGTFTSRINSLTAEIDRLESELRGCNESLQAERDAPRAREFEDNF
;
A
#
# COMPACT_ATOMS: atom_id res chain seq x y z
N MET A 1 -15.19 16.77 8.02
CA MET A 1 -14.47 15.48 8.09
C MET A 1 -14.68 14.77 6.77
N SER A 2 -13.78 14.96 5.81
CA SER A 2 -13.97 14.44 4.45
C SER A 2 -13.40 13.03 4.35
N VAL A 3 -14.15 12.10 3.75
CA VAL A 3 -13.80 10.69 3.46
C VAL A 3 -12.67 10.56 2.41
N LEU A 4 -11.89 11.63 2.20
CA LEU A 4 -10.96 11.85 1.09
C LEU A 4 -9.77 10.88 1.03
N ARG A 5 -9.45 10.12 2.09
CA ARG A 5 -8.13 9.47 2.18
C ARG A 5 -8.06 8.00 1.76
N ARG A 6 -9.16 7.25 1.63
CA ARG A 6 -9.07 5.79 1.40
C ARG A 6 -9.42 5.32 -0.01
N ILE A 7 -10.37 5.96 -0.68
CA ILE A 7 -10.88 5.43 -1.96
C ILE A 7 -10.33 6.14 -3.20
N GLY A 8 -9.58 7.24 -3.05
CA GLY A 8 -9.02 7.99 -4.18
C GLY A 8 -10.08 8.67 -5.08
N VAL A 9 -11.35 8.67 -4.65
CA VAL A 9 -12.48 9.34 -5.28
C VAL A 9 -12.96 10.44 -4.34
N ARG A 10 -13.18 11.64 -4.88
CA ARG A 10 -13.74 12.76 -4.12
C ARG A 10 -15.26 12.60 -4.13
N ILE A 11 -15.83 12.35 -2.96
CA ILE A 11 -17.28 12.23 -2.76
C ILE A 11 -17.75 13.44 -1.96
N ASP A 12 -18.80 14.11 -2.44
CA ASP A 12 -19.40 15.19 -1.68
C ASP A 12 -20.12 14.63 -0.43
N PRO A 13 -20.05 15.28 0.74
CA PRO A 13 -20.77 14.83 1.92
C PRO A 13 -22.27 14.59 1.70
N SER A 14 -22.91 15.32 0.79
CA SER A 14 -24.33 15.15 0.45
C SER A 14 -24.61 13.89 -0.37
N GLU A 15 -23.60 13.32 -1.01
CA GLU A 15 -23.67 12.08 -1.80
C GLU A 15 -23.35 10.84 -0.95
N VAL A 16 -22.98 11.01 0.32
CA VAL A 16 -22.69 9.89 1.21
C VAL A 16 -23.99 9.23 1.66
N ARG A 17 -24.19 7.98 1.23
CA ARG A 17 -25.27 7.08 1.60
C ARG A 17 -24.75 5.90 2.42
N LEU A 18 -25.52 5.46 3.41
CA LEU A 18 -25.29 4.18 4.09
C LEU A 18 -25.66 3.01 3.18
N ILE A 19 -26.87 3.02 2.65
CA ILE A 19 -27.31 2.04 1.66
C ILE A 19 -26.85 2.50 0.28
N THR A 20 -25.84 1.84 -0.26
CA THR A 20 -25.25 2.08 -1.58
C THR A 20 -25.80 1.11 -2.61
N SER A 21 -25.89 1.54 -3.85
CA SER A 21 -26.33 0.79 -5.03
C SER A 21 -25.18 0.61 -6.04
N GLU A 22 -25.40 -0.19 -7.08
CA GLU A 22 -24.42 -0.41 -8.15
C GLU A 22 -24.05 0.88 -8.91
N LYS A 23 -24.90 1.91 -8.84
CA LYS A 23 -24.68 3.22 -9.49
C LYS A 23 -23.77 4.13 -8.67
N ASP A 24 -23.58 3.85 -7.38
CA ASP A 24 -22.78 4.68 -6.50
C ASP A 24 -21.29 4.43 -6.73
N ALA A 25 -20.49 5.50 -6.60
CA ALA A 25 -19.04 5.45 -6.84
C ALA A 25 -18.28 4.57 -5.83
N TYR A 26 -18.93 4.20 -4.74
CA TYR A 26 -18.36 3.48 -3.62
C TYR A 26 -19.40 2.54 -3.00
N GLY A 27 -18.91 1.53 -2.30
CA GLY A 27 -19.70 0.67 -1.42
C GLY A 27 -19.08 0.62 -0.03
N TRP A 28 -19.67 -0.19 0.86
CA TRP A 28 -19.18 -0.37 2.22
C TRP A 28 -18.61 -1.77 2.42
N GLN A 29 -17.34 -1.84 2.84
CA GLN A 29 -16.78 -3.03 3.46
C GLN A 29 -16.99 -2.92 4.97
N ARG A 30 -17.53 -3.97 5.60
CA ARG A 30 -18.04 -3.88 6.97
C ARG A 30 -17.96 -5.22 7.69
N LEU A 31 -17.71 -5.15 8.99
CA LEU A 31 -17.75 -6.30 9.89
C LEU A 31 -19.20 -6.69 10.22
N PRO A 32 -19.48 -7.96 10.59
CA PRO A 32 -20.84 -8.41 10.92
C PRO A 32 -21.51 -7.59 12.03
N GLU A 33 -20.74 -7.08 12.99
CA GLU A 33 -21.25 -6.22 14.07
C GLU A 33 -21.81 -4.87 13.59
N ALA A 34 -21.33 -4.39 12.45
CA ALA A 34 -21.77 -3.13 11.85
C ALA A 34 -22.97 -3.30 10.92
N GLU A 35 -23.35 -4.54 10.55
CA GLU A 35 -24.48 -4.83 9.66
C GLU A 35 -25.77 -4.07 9.99
N PRO A 36 -26.22 -4.00 11.26
CA PRO A 36 -27.48 -3.34 11.61
C PRO A 36 -27.48 -1.84 11.32
N LEU A 37 -26.31 -1.19 11.23
CA LEU A 37 -26.18 0.23 10.93
C LEU A 37 -26.48 0.56 9.46
N PHE A 38 -26.54 -0.43 8.59
CA PHE A 38 -26.79 -0.24 7.15
C PHE A 38 -28.16 -0.76 6.73
N ALA A 39 -29.01 -1.18 7.68
CA ALA A 39 -30.36 -1.60 7.39
C ALA A 39 -31.30 -0.43 7.02
N LYS A 40 -30.88 0.81 7.29
CA LYS A 40 -31.67 2.03 7.04
C LYS A 40 -30.83 3.14 6.43
N HIS A 41 -31.49 4.10 5.80
CA HIS A 41 -30.85 5.33 5.34
C HIS A 41 -30.51 6.25 6.52
N LEU A 42 -29.54 7.16 6.33
CA LEU A 42 -29.12 8.12 7.35
C LEU A 42 -30.33 8.89 7.91
N SER A 43 -31.22 9.37 7.04
CA SER A 43 -32.44 10.10 7.41
C SER A 43 -33.33 9.38 8.43
N ASP A 44 -33.29 8.05 8.45
CA ASP A 44 -34.22 7.22 9.22
C ASP A 44 -33.58 6.67 10.51
N HIS A 45 -32.34 7.06 10.78
CA HIS A 45 -31.61 6.68 11.99
C HIS A 45 -31.84 7.67 13.14
N SER A 46 -31.79 7.15 14.37
CA SER A 46 -31.82 7.97 15.58
C SER A 46 -30.48 8.68 15.79
N VAL A 47 -30.49 9.78 16.56
CA VAL A 47 -29.27 10.52 16.95
C VAL A 47 -28.21 9.61 17.58
N GLY A 48 -28.64 8.60 18.36
CA GLY A 48 -27.72 7.61 18.95
C GLY A 48 -27.04 6.70 17.92
N ALA A 49 -27.72 6.39 16.81
CA ALA A 49 -27.13 5.63 15.70
C ALA A 49 -26.10 6.45 14.92
N TYR A 50 -26.32 7.75 14.73
CA TYR A 50 -25.33 8.64 14.11
C TYR A 50 -23.99 8.63 14.85
N ARG A 51 -24.00 8.65 16.18
CA ARG A 51 -22.77 8.53 16.98
C ARG A 51 -22.02 7.23 16.67
N LYS A 52 -22.74 6.10 16.65
CA LYS A 52 -22.15 4.79 16.33
C LYS A 52 -21.59 4.73 14.91
N ILE A 53 -22.27 5.37 13.95
CA ILE A 53 -21.79 5.49 12.57
C ILE A 53 -20.48 6.29 12.57
N CYS A 54 -20.44 7.47 13.19
CA CYS A 54 -19.22 8.29 13.25
C CYS A 54 -18.04 7.57 13.92
N GLU A 55 -18.29 6.81 14.98
CA GLU A 55 -17.27 6.05 15.70
C GLU A 55 -16.81 4.80 14.94
N GLY A 56 -17.69 4.18 14.14
CA GLY A 56 -17.42 2.96 13.40
C GLY A 56 -16.63 3.18 12.10
N VAL A 57 -16.71 4.37 11.50
CA VAL A 57 -15.96 4.71 10.27
C VAL A 57 -14.46 4.49 10.49
N GLY A 58 -13.86 3.64 9.66
CA GLY A 58 -12.44 3.31 9.69
C GLY A 58 -12.04 2.30 10.77
N ARG A 59 -12.98 1.84 11.60
CA ARG A 59 -12.78 0.80 12.63
C ARG A 59 -13.53 -0.48 12.28
N THR A 60 -14.85 -0.39 12.14
CA THR A 60 -15.75 -1.54 11.94
C THR A 60 -16.31 -1.59 10.53
N PHE A 61 -16.23 -0.47 9.80
CA PHE A 61 -16.56 -0.41 8.38
C PHE A 61 -15.78 0.70 7.68
N GLU A 62 -15.63 0.56 6.37
CA GLU A 62 -14.94 1.51 5.52
C GLU A 62 -15.61 1.63 4.14
N ALA A 63 -15.51 2.81 3.54
CA ALA A 63 -15.91 2.99 2.15
C ALA A 63 -14.83 2.41 1.23
N VAL A 64 -15.25 1.66 0.21
CA VAL A 64 -14.40 1.07 -0.83
C VAL A 64 -14.92 1.47 -2.20
N VAL A 65 -14.04 1.60 -3.21
CA VAL A 65 -14.48 1.92 -4.59
C VAL A 65 -15.42 0.83 -5.09
N SER A 66 -16.56 1.23 -5.66
CA SER A 66 -17.51 0.28 -6.23
C SER A 66 -16.88 -0.37 -7.46
N PRO A 67 -16.95 -1.71 -7.63
CA PRO A 67 -16.41 -2.39 -8.80
C PRO A 67 -17.03 -1.90 -10.12
N HIS A 68 -18.23 -1.34 -10.05
CA HIS A 68 -18.99 -0.84 -11.19
C HIS A 68 -18.74 0.65 -11.49
N HIS A 69 -17.99 1.34 -10.64
CA HIS A 69 -17.59 2.71 -10.91
C HIS A 69 -16.49 2.73 -11.97
N ASN A 70 -16.80 3.30 -13.14
CA ASN A 70 -15.95 3.31 -14.32
C ASN A 70 -14.51 3.70 -13.97
N HIS A 71 -13.61 2.73 -14.15
CA HIS A 71 -12.22 2.74 -13.73
C HIS A 71 -11.32 3.72 -14.52
N GLU A 72 -11.90 4.61 -15.35
CA GLU A 72 -11.18 5.48 -16.28
C GLU A 72 -10.67 6.78 -15.61
N GLU A 73 -11.43 7.45 -14.74
CA GLU A 73 -10.94 8.68 -14.09
C GLU A 73 -9.89 8.41 -13.00
N VAL A 74 -10.04 7.33 -12.23
CA VAL A 74 -9.11 6.96 -11.15
C VAL A 74 -7.77 6.45 -11.70
N ARG A 75 -7.75 5.92 -12.94
CA ARG A 75 -6.50 5.59 -13.66
C ARG A 75 -5.72 6.84 -14.06
N SER A 76 -6.39 7.96 -14.31
CA SER A 76 -5.74 9.22 -14.71
C SER A 76 -5.02 9.88 -13.52
N ILE A 77 -5.58 9.81 -12.31
CA ILE A 77 -4.94 10.31 -11.07
C ILE A 77 -3.73 9.45 -10.65
N ARG A 78 -3.75 8.13 -10.91
CA ARG A 78 -2.62 7.23 -10.64
C ARG A 78 -1.42 7.47 -11.55
N LYS A 79 -1.56 8.21 -12.64
CA LYS A 79 -0.42 8.72 -13.42
C LYS A 79 0.11 9.98 -12.73
N THR A 80 0.71 9.82 -11.55
CA THR A 80 1.66 10.82 -11.07
C THR A 80 2.73 11.00 -12.14
N PRO A 81 2.93 12.21 -12.67
CA PRO A 81 4.05 12.49 -13.55
C PRO A 81 5.29 12.64 -12.64
N GLY A 82 5.88 11.51 -12.29
CA GLY A 82 7.04 11.48 -11.40
C GLY A 82 7.35 10.08 -10.91
N ASN A 83 8.25 9.40 -11.62
CA ASN A 83 8.97 8.20 -11.21
C ASN A 83 8.26 6.85 -11.33
N GLY A 84 8.00 6.43 -12.56
CA GLY A 84 7.80 5.02 -12.92
C GLY A 84 6.56 4.37 -12.31
N THR A 85 6.15 3.21 -12.84
CA THR A 85 5.15 2.41 -12.14
C THR A 85 5.78 1.82 -10.87
N PHE A 86 4.96 1.47 -9.87
CA PHE A 86 5.45 0.73 -8.70
C PHE A 86 6.23 -0.52 -9.11
N THR A 87 5.78 -1.21 -10.15
CA THR A 87 6.45 -2.36 -10.75
C THR A 87 7.85 -2.02 -11.26
N SER A 88 8.02 -0.89 -11.97
CA SER A 88 9.34 -0.46 -12.44
C SER A 88 10.29 -0.17 -11.28
N ARG A 89 9.79 0.42 -10.18
CA ARG A 89 10.61 0.71 -8.99
C ARG A 89 10.97 -0.56 -8.23
N ILE A 90 10.02 -1.50 -8.11
CA ILE A 90 10.26 -2.84 -7.55
C ILE A 90 11.37 -3.54 -8.34
N ASN A 91 11.23 -3.64 -9.66
CA ASN A 91 12.21 -4.31 -10.50
C ASN A 91 13.60 -3.66 -10.42
N SER A 92 13.66 -2.32 -10.41
CA SER A 92 14.93 -1.60 -10.28
C SER A 92 15.60 -1.81 -8.93
N LEU A 93 14.84 -1.84 -7.84
CA LEU A 93 15.38 -2.10 -6.51
C LEU A 93 15.83 -3.55 -6.36
N THR A 94 15.08 -4.50 -6.92
CA THR A 94 15.48 -5.91 -6.96
C THR A 94 16.80 -6.09 -7.70
N ALA A 95 16.97 -5.47 -8.87
CA ALA A 95 18.22 -5.55 -9.62
C ALA A 95 19.43 -4.96 -8.86
N GLU A 96 19.22 -3.89 -8.10
CA GLU A 96 20.30 -3.28 -7.31
C GLU A 96 20.68 -4.15 -6.09
N ILE A 97 19.70 -4.79 -5.45
CA ILE A 97 19.95 -5.76 -4.38
C ILE A 97 20.81 -6.91 -4.91
N ASP A 98 20.43 -7.52 -6.04
CA ASP A 98 21.18 -8.63 -6.64
C ASP A 98 22.62 -8.24 -6.97
N ARG A 99 22.81 -7.01 -7.48
CA ARG A 99 24.12 -6.46 -7.79
C ARG A 99 24.99 -6.30 -6.54
N LEU A 100 24.48 -5.63 -5.51
CA LEU A 100 25.23 -5.39 -4.26
C LEU A 100 25.58 -6.70 -3.57
N GLU A 101 24.68 -7.69 -3.60
CA GLU A 101 24.96 -9.02 -3.06
C GLU A 101 26.07 -9.74 -3.83
N SER A 102 26.15 -9.55 -5.15
CA SER A 102 27.26 -10.09 -5.96
C SER A 102 28.59 -9.41 -5.64
N GLU A 103 28.62 -8.08 -5.51
CA GLU A 103 29.82 -7.33 -5.13
C GLU A 103 30.34 -7.74 -3.74
N LEU A 104 29.44 -7.87 -2.75
CA LEU A 104 29.79 -8.33 -1.40
C LEU A 104 30.39 -9.74 -1.42
N ARG A 105 29.79 -10.65 -2.19
CA ARG A 105 30.28 -12.02 -2.34
C ARG A 105 31.69 -12.05 -2.91
N GLY A 106 31.94 -11.32 -4.00
CA GLY A 106 33.25 -11.29 -4.64
C GLY A 106 34.34 -10.66 -3.76
N CYS A 107 34.01 -9.59 -3.02
CA CYS A 107 34.95 -8.98 -2.08
C CYS A 107 35.28 -9.93 -0.92
N ASN A 108 34.27 -10.62 -0.38
CA ASN A 108 34.46 -11.58 0.69
C ASN A 108 35.29 -12.80 0.26
N GLU A 109 35.06 -13.32 -0.95
CA GLU A 109 35.87 -14.41 -1.54
C GLU A 109 37.32 -13.99 -1.73
N SER A 110 37.56 -12.75 -2.18
CA SER A 110 38.90 -12.19 -2.35
C SER A 110 39.65 -12.06 -1.01
N LEU A 111 38.97 -11.55 0.03
CA LEU A 111 39.52 -11.46 1.38
C LEU A 111 39.80 -12.83 1.99
N GLN A 112 38.93 -13.81 1.74
CA GLN A 112 39.13 -15.17 2.20
C GLN A 112 40.35 -15.80 1.51
N ALA A 113 40.49 -15.62 0.19
CA ALA A 113 41.64 -16.11 -0.57
C ALA A 113 42.97 -15.47 -0.13
N GLU A 114 42.97 -14.18 0.22
CA GLU A 114 44.16 -13.49 0.75
C GLU A 114 44.53 -13.99 2.16
N ARG A 115 43.54 -14.23 3.02
CA ARG A 115 43.76 -14.80 4.36
C ARG A 115 44.30 -16.24 4.30
N ASP A 116 43.83 -17.01 3.33
CA ASP A 116 44.22 -18.40 3.13
C ASP A 116 45.50 -18.53 2.28
N ALA A 117 46.04 -17.41 1.78
CA ALA A 117 47.30 -17.40 1.05
C ALA A 117 48.48 -17.74 1.99
N PRO A 118 49.34 -18.69 1.62
CA PRO A 118 50.50 -19.03 2.44
C PRO A 118 51.44 -17.83 2.52
N ARG A 119 51.69 -17.35 3.75
CA ARG A 119 52.65 -16.29 4.05
C ARG A 119 54.00 -16.69 3.44
N ALA A 120 54.39 -16.03 2.34
CA ALA A 120 55.67 -16.27 1.71
C ALA A 120 56.75 -16.08 2.78
N ARG A 121 57.46 -17.16 3.09
CA ARG A 121 58.61 -17.14 4.00
C ARG A 121 59.58 -16.13 3.44
N GLU A 122 59.86 -15.09 4.23
CA GLU A 122 61.06 -14.28 4.09
C GLU A 122 62.26 -15.23 4.25
N PHE A 123 62.69 -15.84 3.15
CA PHE A 123 64.02 -16.39 3.00
C PHE A 123 64.91 -15.24 2.57
N GLU A 124 65.28 -14.39 3.52
CA GLU A 124 66.56 -13.68 3.39
C GLU A 124 67.65 -14.67 3.79
N ASP A 125 68.22 -15.30 2.76
CA ASP A 125 69.57 -15.82 2.78
C ASP A 125 70.50 -14.71 3.26
N ASN A 126 70.93 -14.77 4.52
CA ASN A 126 72.05 -13.99 4.99
C ASN A 126 73.28 -14.91 5.05
N PHE A 127 74.10 -14.78 4.01
CA PHE A 127 75.45 -15.32 3.88
C PHE A 127 76.39 -14.77 4.97
#